data_AF-A0A397J8D3-F1
#
_entry.id   AF-A0A397J8D3-F1
#
_cell.length_a   1.000
_cell.length_b   1.000
_cell.length_c   1.000
_cell.angle_alpha   90.00
_cell.angle_beta   90.00
_cell.angle_gamma   90.00
#
_symmetry.space_group_name_H-M   'P 1'
#
loop_
_entity.id
_entity.type
_entity.pdbx_description
1 polymer ?
#
loop_
_entity_poly.entity_id
_entity_poly.type
_entity_poly.pdbx_seq_one_letter_code
_entity_poly.pdbx_strand_id
1 'polypeptide(L)'
;MSIVFAPLFDTVDKVMESLYTIYDNAKCNKKMCRALIDRIEVVKQVIKSLKRKKQEYFSIKEYYLAWVRFTNVLKDIKDFAKDVTQQESVFQKYLNANTVT
;
A
#
# COMPACT_ATOMS: atom_id res chain seq x y z
N MET A 1 9.04 -0.02 -22.33
CA MET A 1 8.30 -0.73 -21.26
C MET A 1 7.26 -1.60 -21.94
N SER A 2 7.14 -2.89 -21.62
CA SER A 2 6.05 -3.68 -22.22
C SER A 2 4.70 -3.19 -21.68
N ILE A 3 3.71 -3.05 -22.58
CA ILE A 3 2.36 -2.53 -22.27
C ILE A 3 1.71 -3.34 -21.12
N VAL A 4 2.03 -4.63 -21.04
CA VAL A 4 1.52 -5.58 -20.04
C VAL A 4 1.88 -5.20 -18.59
N PHE A 5 3.01 -4.52 -18.35
CA PHE A 5 3.46 -4.17 -16.99
C PHE A 5 3.02 -2.77 -16.55
N ALA A 6 2.54 -1.93 -17.47
CA ALA A 6 2.09 -0.58 -17.13
C ALA A 6 1.00 -0.57 -16.03
N PRO A 7 -0.07 -1.39 -16.11
CA PRO A 7 -1.10 -1.43 -15.06
C PRO A 7 -0.58 -1.87 -13.68
N LEU A 8 0.45 -2.72 -13.66
CA LEU A 8 1.08 -3.19 -12.42
C LEU A 8 1.85 -2.05 -11.75
N PHE A 9 2.57 -1.23 -12.51
CA PHE A 9 3.25 -0.06 -11.97
C PHE A 9 2.28 1.00 -11.50
N ASP A 10 1.22 1.26 -12.26
CA ASP A 10 0.18 2.22 -11.88
C ASP A 10 -0.51 1.82 -10.57
N THR A 11 -0.62 0.50 -10.30
CA THR A 11 -1.15 0.00 -9.02
C THR A 11 -0.28 0.44 -7.84
N VAL A 12 1.05 0.48 -8.00
CA VAL A 12 1.96 0.92 -6.94
C VAL A 12 1.77 2.40 -6.64
N ASP A 13 1.69 3.23 -7.68
CA ASP A 13 1.47 4.67 -7.52
C ASP A 13 0.12 4.97 -6.85
N LYS A 14 -0.96 4.28 -7.27
CA LYS A 14 -2.29 4.41 -6.64
C LYS A 14 -2.32 3.98 -5.17
N VAL A 15 -1.63 2.89 -4.83
CA VAL A 15 -1.50 2.45 -3.43
C VAL A 15 -0.77 3.51 -2.60
N MET A 16 0.29 4.10 -3.14
CA MET A 16 1.05 5.14 -2.45
C MET A 16 0.18 6.37 -2.14
N GLU A 17 -0.54 6.88 -3.15
CA GLU A 17 -1.46 8.01 -3.00
C GLU A 17 -2.57 7.70 -1.98
N SER A 18 -3.10 6.49 -2.02
CA SER A 18 -4.09 6.00 -1.05
C SER A 18 -3.52 5.97 0.37
N LEU A 19 -2.27 5.53 0.56
CA LEU A 19 -1.65 5.50 1.89
C LEU A 19 -1.40 6.90 2.45
N TYR A 20 -0.95 7.86 1.64
CA TYR A 20 -0.85 9.26 2.09
C TYR A 20 -2.22 9.79 2.51
N THR A 21 -3.25 9.53 1.71
CA THR A 21 -4.63 9.93 2.03
C THR A 21 -5.12 9.29 3.33
N ILE A 22 -4.83 8.00 3.55
CA ILE A 22 -5.15 7.29 4.79
C ILE A 22 -4.39 7.91 5.96
N TYR A 23 -3.11 8.21 5.81
CA TYR A 23 -2.27 8.82 6.85
C TYR A 23 -2.77 10.21 7.26
N ASP A 24 -3.11 11.06 6.30
CA ASP A 24 -3.59 12.41 6.56
C ASP A 24 -4.91 12.39 7.35
N ASN A 25 -5.80 11.45 6.99
CA ASN A 25 -7.10 11.26 7.63
C ASN A 25 -7.08 10.31 8.84
N ALA A 26 -5.93 9.74 9.18
CA ALA A 26 -5.83 8.74 10.24
C ALA A 26 -6.15 9.34 11.60
N LYS A 27 -7.07 8.71 12.33
CA LYS A 27 -7.47 9.10 13.69
C LYS A 27 -6.58 8.48 14.75
N CYS A 28 -6.17 7.24 14.52
CA CYS A 28 -5.21 6.50 15.33
C CYS A 28 -4.10 5.90 14.46
N ASN A 29 -3.08 5.31 15.09
CA ASN A 29 -2.04 4.52 14.43
C ASN A 29 -1.26 5.24 13.30
N LYS A 30 -1.18 6.58 13.32
CA LYS A 30 -0.39 7.38 12.37
C LYS A 30 1.06 6.92 12.23
N LYS A 31 1.73 6.57 13.34
CA LYS A 31 3.12 6.07 13.31
C LYS A 31 3.26 4.78 12.49
N MET A 32 2.33 3.85 12.63
CA MET A 32 2.33 2.60 11.85
C MET A 32 2.07 2.89 10.37
N CYS A 33 1.08 3.74 10.08
CA CYS A 33 0.79 4.15 8.70
C CYS A 33 2.00 4.86 8.04
N ARG A 34 2.72 5.71 8.80
CA ARG A 34 3.98 6.32 8.33
C ARG A 34 5.05 5.28 7.99
N ALA A 35 5.22 4.26 8.83
CA ALA A 35 6.18 3.18 8.55
C ALA A 35 5.82 2.38 7.29
N LEU A 36 4.52 2.22 6.98
CA LEU A 36 4.08 1.60 5.72
C LEU A 36 4.40 2.49 4.51
N ILE A 37 4.16 3.81 4.61
CA ILE A 37 4.53 4.80 3.60
C ILE A 37 6.04 4.73 3.30
N ASP A 38 6.89 4.78 4.33
CA ASP A 38 8.35 4.75 4.15
C ASP A 38 8.80 3.47 3.41
N ARG A 39 8.17 2.32 3.67
CA ARG A 39 8.45 1.06 2.96
C ARG A 39 8.05 1.11 1.49
N ILE A 40 6.90 1.71 1.16
CA ILE A 40 6.44 1.81 -0.24
C ILE A 40 7.24 2.87 -1.01
N GLU A 41 7.75 3.92 -0.36
CA GLU A 41 8.68 4.86 -1.01
C GLU A 41 9.93 4.15 -1.54
N VAL A 42 10.51 3.24 -0.76
CA VAL A 42 11.65 2.41 -1.19
C VAL A 42 11.29 1.59 -2.43
N VAL A 43 10.11 0.95 -2.44
CA VAL A 43 9.59 0.22 -3.61
C VAL A 43 9.53 1.14 -4.83
N LYS A 44 8.99 2.35 -4.69
CA LYS A 44 8.85 3.31 -5.80
C LYS A 44 10.20 3.71 -6.39
N GLN A 45 11.22 3.89 -5.55
CA GLN A 45 12.60 4.17 -5.99
C GLN A 45 13.20 2.99 -6.79
N VAL A 46 12.98 1.76 -6.32
CA VAL A 46 13.42 0.55 -7.02
C VAL A 46 12.72 0.44 -8.37
N ILE A 47 11.40 0.65 -8.43
CA ILE A 47 10.62 0.63 -9.69
C ILE A 47 11.09 1.70 -10.65
N LYS A 48 11.34 2.94 -10.19
CA LYS A 48 11.87 4.01 -11.05
C LYS A 48 13.22 3.61 -11.65
N SER A 49 14.07 2.96 -10.87
CA SER A 49 15.35 2.42 -11.35
C SER A 49 15.16 1.26 -12.33
N LEU A 50 14.16 0.41 -12.09
CA LEU A 50 13.80 -0.71 -12.94
C LEU A 50 13.30 -0.26 -14.32
N LYS A 51 12.37 0.71 -14.35
CA LYS A 51 11.79 1.30 -15.58
C LYS A 51 12.86 1.91 -16.49
N ARG A 52 13.96 2.43 -15.92
CA ARG A 52 15.10 3.01 -16.65
C ARG A 52 16.02 1.97 -17.28
N LYS A 53 16.06 0.75 -16.75
CA LYS A 53 16.86 -0.35 -17.32
C LYS A 53 16.06 -1.01 -18.44
N LYS A 54 16.71 -1.28 -19.59
CA LYS A 54 16.13 -2.09 -20.67
C LYS A 54 16.07 -3.54 -20.18
N GLN A 55 14.95 -3.92 -19.58
CA GLN A 55 14.83 -5.24 -18.93
C GLN A 55 14.30 -6.29 -19.90
N GLU A 56 15.18 -7.21 -20.25
CA GLU A 56 14.91 -8.42 -21.02
C GLU A 56 13.91 -9.35 -20.29
N TYR A 57 13.75 -9.19 -18.97
CA TYR A 57 12.86 -10.01 -18.13
C TYR A 57 11.36 -9.68 -18.27
N PHE A 58 11.00 -8.57 -18.92
CA PHE A 58 9.59 -8.16 -19.10
C PHE A 58 8.80 -8.99 -20.13
N SER A 59 9.41 -10.03 -20.68
CA SER A 59 8.78 -11.07 -21.50
C SER A 59 8.58 -12.39 -20.74
N ILE A 60 9.13 -12.52 -19.53
CA ILE A 60 9.08 -13.75 -18.74
C ILE A 60 7.78 -13.82 -17.93
N LYS A 61 7.03 -14.91 -18.12
CA LYS A 61 5.72 -15.13 -17.48
C LYS A 61 5.84 -15.16 -15.95
N GLU A 62 6.86 -15.83 -15.43
CA GLU A 62 7.12 -15.98 -14.00
C GLU A 62 7.38 -14.61 -13.36
N TYR A 63 8.07 -13.73 -14.08
CA TYR A 63 8.30 -12.36 -13.64
C TYR A 63 6.99 -11.56 -13.58
N TYR A 64 6.12 -11.70 -14.58
CA TYR A 64 4.78 -11.10 -14.55
C TYR A 64 3.94 -11.61 -13.36
N LEU A 65 3.93 -12.92 -13.12
CA LEU A 65 3.19 -13.51 -11.99
C LEU A 65 3.71 -13.02 -10.64
N ALA A 66 5.02 -12.83 -10.49
CA ALA A 66 5.61 -12.22 -9.30
C ALA A 66 5.12 -10.78 -9.11
N TRP A 67 5.03 -10.00 -10.18
CA TRP A 67 4.47 -8.64 -10.14
C TRP A 67 2.99 -8.63 -9.75
N VAL A 68 2.17 -9.55 -10.27
CA VAL A 68 0.76 -9.67 -9.88
C VAL A 68 0.64 -9.93 -8.37
N ARG A 69 1.38 -10.93 -7.84
CA ARG A 69 1.40 -11.23 -6.40
C ARG A 69 1.84 -10.03 -5.58
N PHE A 70 2.90 -9.35 -6.04
CA PHE A 70 3.39 -8.14 -5.40
C PHE A 70 2.31 -7.04 -5.31
N THR A 71 1.62 -6.76 -6.42
CA THR A 71 0.55 -5.75 -6.43
C THR A 71 -0.65 -6.12 -5.56
N ASN A 72 -0.92 -7.42 -5.36
CA ASN A 72 -1.96 -7.86 -4.41
C ASN A 72 -1.54 -7.58 -2.97
N VAL A 73 -0.30 -7.91 -2.58
CA VAL A 73 0.23 -7.58 -1.25
C VAL A 73 0.17 -6.07 -0.96
N LEU A 74 0.46 -5.23 -1.96
CA LEU A 74 0.34 -3.77 -1.79
C LEU A 74 -1.10 -3.31 -1.55
N LYS A 75 -2.08 -3.94 -2.20
CA LYS A 75 -3.51 -3.67 -1.95
C LYS A 75 -3.90 -4.09 -0.54
N ASP A 76 -3.46 -5.27 -0.10
CA ASP A 76 -3.71 -5.77 1.26
C ASP A 76 -3.11 -4.83 2.32
N ILE A 77 -1.90 -4.31 2.09
CA ILE A 77 -1.28 -3.29 2.96
C ILE A 77 -2.14 -2.02 3.04
N LYS A 78 -2.67 -1.56 1.91
CA LYS A 78 -3.52 -0.37 1.83
C LYS A 78 -4.85 -0.60 2.58
N ASP A 79 -5.46 -1.76 2.43
CA ASP A 79 -6.71 -2.10 3.13
C ASP A 79 -6.46 -2.25 4.65
N PHE A 80 -5.38 -2.92 5.04
CA PHE A 80 -4.94 -2.99 6.44
C PHE A 80 -4.71 -1.61 7.05
N ALA A 81 -4.00 -0.72 6.34
CA ALA A 81 -3.74 0.65 6.80
C ALA A 81 -5.04 1.44 7.01
N LYS A 82 -6.04 1.23 6.16
CA LYS A 82 -7.36 1.86 6.32
C LYS A 82 -8.06 1.35 7.58
N ASP A 83 -8.11 0.04 7.77
CA ASP A 83 -8.83 -0.57 8.90
C ASP A 83 -8.25 -0.12 10.24
N VAL A 84 -6.92 -0.16 10.38
CA VAL A 84 -6.24 0.16 11.63
C VAL A 84 -6.17 1.65 11.95
N THR A 85 -6.43 2.55 10.99
CA THR A 85 -6.41 4.01 11.22
C THR A 85 -7.80 4.60 11.44
N GLN A 86 -8.86 3.90 11.03
CA GLN A 86 -10.26 4.31 11.17
C GLN A 86 -10.98 3.66 12.35
N GLN A 87 -10.29 2.83 13.13
CA GLN A 87 -10.83 1.97 14.20
C GLN A 87 -11.44 2.69 15.42
N GLU A 88 -11.62 4.01 15.40
CA GLU A 88 -12.37 4.73 16.45
C GLU A 88 -13.78 4.16 16.66
N SER A 89 -14.46 3.61 15.64
CA SER A 89 -15.81 3.05 15.82
C SER A 89 -15.84 1.78 16.67
N VAL A 90 -14.75 1.02 16.74
CA VAL A 90 -14.67 -0.24 17.50
C VAL A 90 -14.16 0.04 18.91
N PHE A 91 -13.06 0.79 19.05
CA PHE A 91 -12.52 1.13 20.37
C PHE A 91 -13.44 2.05 21.17
N GLN A 92 -14.09 3.04 20.55
CA GLN A 92 -15.09 3.85 21.26
C GLN A 92 -16.32 3.05 21.68
N LYS A 93 -16.75 2.04 20.90
CA LYS A 93 -17.83 1.14 21.32
C LYS A 93 -17.48 0.38 22.61
N TYR A 94 -16.24 -0.11 22.74
CA TYR A 94 -15.80 -0.80 23.95
C TYR A 94 -15.52 0.16 25.12
N LEU A 95 -15.02 1.37 24.86
CA LEU A 95 -14.81 2.38 25.91
C LEU A 95 -16.15 2.91 26.45
N ASN A 96 -17.11 3.21 25.57
CA ASN A 96 -18.44 3.71 25.96
C ASN A 96 -19.31 2.65 26.65
N ALA A 97 -19.07 1.36 26.38
CA ALA A 97 -19.74 0.27 27.10
C ALA A 97 -19.27 0.14 28.56
N ASN A 98 -18.09 0.69 28.88
CA ASN A 98 -17.49 0.64 30.23
C ASN A 98 -17.66 1.95 31.02
N THR A 99 -18.30 2.98 30.45
CA THR A 99 -18.60 4.26 31.14
C THR A 99 -20.07 4.35 31.56
N VAL A 100 -20.56 3.34 32.28
CA VAL A 100 -21.81 3.46 33.05
C VAL A 100 -21.41 3.54 34.52
N THR A 101 -21.25 4.77 35.01
CA THR A 101 -21.20 5.13 36.44
C THR A 101 -22.00 6.40 36.62
#